data_AF-A0A381ZFP6-F1
#
_entry.id   AF-A0A381ZFP6-F1
#
_cell.length_a   1.000
_cell.length_b   1.000
_cell.length_c   1.000
_cell.angle_alpha   90.00
_cell.angle_beta   90.00
_cell.angle_gamma   90.00
#
_symmetry.space_group_name_H-M   'P 1'
#
loop_
_entity.id
_entity.type
_entity.pdbx_description
1 polymer ?
#
loop_
_entity_poly.entity_id
_entity_poly.type
_entity_poly.pdbx_seq_one_letter_code
_entity_poly.pdbx_strand_id
1 'polypeptide(L)'
;MNKNTFRGILFSGVGSLWWGIIGVLYFKSVSFVDPIELIVHRTVWTAFLLLFTISIYSKWNDVFLILKNIKKTLILFFCGILIVTNWFTWIYAVVTNRLVDASFGYYIFPILSVFFGIIFLKESYNKKKLLAI
;
A
#
# COMPACT_ATOMS: atom_id res chain seq x y z
N MET A 1 14.50 -22.53 -12.54
CA MET A 1 13.54 -21.75 -11.72
C MET A 1 12.17 -22.39 -11.84
N ASN A 2 11.47 -22.60 -10.74
CA ASN A 2 10.10 -23.15 -10.75
C ASN A 2 9.21 -22.24 -11.63
N LYS A 3 8.36 -22.79 -12.51
CA LYS A 3 7.51 -22.00 -13.44
C LYS A 3 6.68 -20.92 -12.71
N ASN A 4 6.31 -21.18 -11.46
CA ASN A 4 5.59 -20.23 -10.60
C ASN A 4 6.46 -19.05 -10.12
N THR A 5 7.77 -19.27 -9.91
CA THR A 5 8.71 -18.23 -9.48
C THR A 5 8.92 -17.20 -10.59
N PHE A 6 9.07 -17.65 -11.84
CA PHE A 6 9.22 -16.75 -12.99
C PHE A 6 7.97 -15.89 -13.21
N ARG A 7 6.77 -16.50 -13.11
CA ARG A 7 5.50 -15.76 -13.18
C ARG A 7 5.36 -14.74 -12.05
N GLY A 8 5.74 -15.11 -10.82
CA GLY A 8 5.74 -14.19 -9.68
C GLY A 8 6.65 -12.97 -9.88
N ILE A 9 7.88 -13.21 -10.36
CA ILE A 9 8.82 -12.13 -10.71
C ILE A 9 8.24 -11.24 -11.80
N LEU A 10 7.66 -11.82 -12.85
CA LEU A 10 7.06 -11.07 -13.95
C LEU A 10 5.90 -10.20 -13.47
N PHE A 11 4.96 -10.74 -12.70
CA PHE A 11 3.83 -9.98 -12.18
C PHE A 11 4.26 -8.87 -11.23
N SER A 12 5.23 -9.13 -10.36
CA SER A 12 5.79 -8.10 -9.48
C SER A 12 6.47 -7.00 -10.28
N GLY A 13 7.30 -7.35 -11.27
CA GLY A 13 8.00 -6.38 -12.11
C GLY A 13 7.04 -5.51 -12.92
N VAL A 14 6.03 -6.12 -13.55
CA VAL A 14 5.00 -5.38 -14.30
C VAL A 14 4.18 -4.48 -13.38
N GLY A 15 3.79 -4.96 -12.20
CA GLY A 15 3.09 -4.15 -11.21
C GLY A 15 3.92 -2.96 -10.73
N SER A 16 5.21 -3.16 -10.47
CA SER A 16 6.13 -2.08 -10.10
C SER A 16 6.31 -1.06 -11.23
N LEU A 17 6.41 -1.49 -12.48
CA LEU A 17 6.51 -0.59 -13.64
C LEU A 17 5.23 0.19 -13.88
N TRP A 18 4.07 -0.48 -13.76
CA TRP A 18 2.77 0.18 -13.88
C TRP A 18 2.66 1.33 -12.89
N TRP A 19 3.03 1.07 -11.63
CA TRP A 19 2.94 2.08 -10.58
C TRP A 19 4.00 3.17 -10.73
N GLY A 20 5.25 2.80 -11.00
CA GLY A 20 6.37 3.73 -11.12
C GLY A 20 6.31 4.65 -12.35
N ILE A 21 5.67 4.20 -13.44
CA ILE A 21 5.57 4.99 -14.68
C ILE A 21 4.16 5.57 -14.82
N ILE A 22 3.16 4.70 -14.98
CA ILE A 22 1.79 5.13 -15.33
C ILE A 22 1.15 5.85 -14.15
N GLY A 23 1.32 5.33 -12.93
CA GLY A 23 0.85 5.99 -11.72
C GLY A 23 1.42 7.40 -11.58
N VAL A 24 2.74 7.54 -11.61
CA VAL A 24 3.42 8.84 -11.49
C VAL A 24 2.97 9.83 -12.56
N LEU A 25 2.89 9.40 -13.83
CA LEU A 25 2.44 10.26 -14.93
C LEU A 25 0.99 10.70 -14.76
N TYR A 26 0.10 9.78 -14.37
CA TYR A 26 -1.29 10.09 -14.10
C TYR A 26 -1.42 11.12 -12.97
N PHE A 27 -0.83 10.87 -11.80
CA PHE A 27 -0.95 11.80 -10.67
C PHE A 27 -0.25 13.13 -10.91
N LYS A 28 0.81 13.16 -11.73
CA LYS A 28 1.40 14.42 -12.19
C LYS A 28 0.48 15.18 -13.15
N SER A 29 -0.23 14.49 -14.04
CA SER A 29 -1.18 15.15 -14.95
C SER A 29 -2.40 15.74 -14.22
N VAL A 30 -2.79 15.14 -13.09
CA VAL A 30 -3.92 15.59 -12.25
C VAL A 30 -3.45 16.46 -11.07
N SER A 31 -2.20 16.93 -11.08
CA SER A 31 -1.64 17.74 -9.98
C SER A 31 -2.29 19.12 -9.81
N PHE A 32 -3.20 19.51 -10.70
CA PHE A 32 -4.02 20.72 -10.58
C PHE A 32 -5.16 20.57 -9.55
N VAL A 33 -5.52 19.33 -9.18
CA VAL A 33 -6.53 19.02 -8.17
C VAL A 33 -5.88 18.98 -6.78
N ASP A 34 -6.61 19.42 -5.76
CA ASP A 34 -6.11 19.39 -4.39
C ASP A 34 -5.76 17.94 -3.95
N PRO A 35 -4.59 17.72 -3.30
CA PRO A 35 -4.20 16.40 -2.81
C PRO A 35 -5.24 15.70 -1.95
N ILE A 36 -6.00 16.46 -1.14
CA ILE A 36 -7.04 15.93 -0.26
C ILE A 36 -8.20 15.40 -1.11
N GLU A 37 -8.63 16.16 -2.12
CA GLU A 37 -9.72 15.79 -3.02
C GLU A 37 -9.38 14.50 -3.79
N LEU A 38 -8.14 14.37 -4.29
CA LEU A 38 -7.66 13.16 -4.94
C LEU A 38 -7.75 11.91 -4.04
N ILE A 39 -7.38 12.05 -2.78
CA ILE A 39 -7.41 10.93 -1.81
C ILE A 39 -8.84 10.57 -1.47
N VAL A 40 -9.72 11.55 -1.29
CA VAL A 40 -11.14 11.31 -1.02
C VAL A 40 -11.76 10.54 -2.18
N HIS A 41 -11.61 11.01 -3.42
CA HIS A 41 -12.10 10.31 -4.60
C HIS A 41 -11.56 8.89 -4.69
N ARG A 42 -10.25 8.72 -4.51
CA ARG A 42 -9.63 7.39 -4.56
C ARG A 42 -10.16 6.45 -3.47
N THR A 43 -10.35 6.95 -2.25
CA THR A 43 -10.87 6.18 -1.13
C THR A 43 -12.32 5.77 -1.37
N VAL A 44 -13.15 6.69 -1.86
CA VAL A 44 -14.56 6.45 -2.20
C VAL A 44 -14.67 5.39 -3.30
N TRP A 45 -13.92 5.53 -4.40
CA TRP A 45 -13.95 4.54 -5.50
C TRP A 45 -13.43 3.17 -5.08
N THR A 46 -12.41 3.12 -4.22
CA THR A 46 -11.91 1.87 -3.65
C THR A 46 -12.97 1.22 -2.77
N ALA A 47 -13.67 2.01 -1.93
CA ALA A 47 -14.76 1.52 -1.10
C ALA A 47 -15.90 0.95 -1.95
N PHE A 48 -16.32 1.64 -3.02
CA PHE A 48 -17.34 1.13 -3.94
C PHE A 48 -16.93 -0.19 -4.59
N LEU A 49 -15.70 -0.29 -5.12
CA LEU A 49 -15.19 -1.53 -5.71
C LEU A 49 -15.13 -2.67 -4.70
N LEU A 50 -14.73 -2.39 -3.45
CA LEU A 50 -14.70 -3.37 -2.38
C LEU A 50 -16.12 -3.86 -2.03
N LEU A 51 -17.08 -2.95 -1.85
CA LEU A 51 -18.48 -3.30 -1.58
C LEU A 51 -19.07 -4.14 -2.71
N PHE A 52 -18.81 -3.76 -3.97
CA PHE A 52 -19.22 -4.53 -5.14
C PHE A 52 -18.62 -5.94 -5.14
N THR A 53 -17.33 -6.05 -4.84
CA THR A 53 -16.63 -7.34 -4.79
C THR A 53 -17.14 -8.22 -3.63
N ILE A 54 -17.38 -7.63 -2.46
CA ILE A 54 -17.97 -8.33 -1.30
C ILE A 54 -19.35 -8.87 -1.64
N SER A 55 -20.17 -8.10 -2.37
CA SER A 55 -21.47 -8.55 -2.88
C SER A 55 -21.37 -9.72 -3.84
N ILE A 56 -20.44 -9.68 -4.80
CA ILE A 56 -20.23 -10.80 -5.75
C ILE A 56 -19.87 -12.08 -5.01
N TYR A 57 -19.00 -11.99 -4.00
CA TYR A 57 -18.56 -13.15 -3.22
C TYR A 57 -19.45 -13.47 -2.00
N SER A 58 -20.55 -12.73 -1.80
CA SER A 58 -21.47 -12.88 -0.67
C SER A 58 -20.80 -12.93 0.72
N LYS A 59 -19.70 -12.20 0.92
CA LYS A 59 -18.90 -12.22 2.16
C LYS A 59 -19.36 -11.24 3.24
N TRP A 60 -20.61 -10.81 3.19
CA TRP A 60 -21.18 -9.84 4.12
C TRP A 60 -21.14 -10.31 5.58
N ASN A 61 -21.33 -11.61 5.83
CA ASN A 61 -21.25 -12.18 7.17
C ASN A 61 -19.88 -11.98 7.81
N ASP A 62 -18.79 -12.14 7.04
CA ASP A 62 -17.42 -11.93 7.52
C ASP A 62 -17.19 -10.47 7.91
N VAL A 63 -17.70 -9.54 7.10
CA VAL A 63 -17.63 -8.10 7.36
C VAL A 63 -18.33 -7.77 8.68
N PHE A 64 -19.57 -8.22 8.88
CA PHE A 64 -20.31 -7.99 10.11
C PHE A 64 -19.64 -8.62 11.34
N LEU A 65 -19.04 -9.81 11.18
CA LEU A 65 -18.31 -10.48 12.26
C LEU A 65 -17.09 -9.66 12.69
N ILE A 66 -16.34 -9.11 11.75
CA ILE A 66 -15.19 -8.23 12.03
C ILE A 66 -15.67 -6.94 12.71
N LEU A 67 -16.72 -6.30 12.20
CA LEU A 67 -17.25 -5.04 12.76
C LEU A 67 -17.74 -5.19 14.20
N LYS A 68 -18.33 -6.33 14.55
CA LYS A 68 -18.73 -6.65 15.94
C LYS A 68 -17.54 -6.75 16.90
N ASN A 69 -16.34 -7.04 16.40
CA ASN A 69 -15.14 -7.11 17.22
C ASN A 69 -14.45 -5.74 17.30
N ILE A 70 -14.78 -4.97 18.34
CA ILE A 70 -14.26 -3.61 18.54
C ILE A 70 -12.73 -3.53 18.45
N LYS A 71 -12.01 -4.53 18.97
CA LYS A 71 -10.54 -4.55 18.94
C LYS A 71 -10.02 -4.66 17.50
N LYS A 72 -10.59 -5.55 16.69
CA LYS A 72 -10.24 -5.68 15.27
C LYS A 72 -10.61 -4.43 14.49
N THR A 73 -11.78 -3.86 14.73
CA THR A 73 -12.23 -2.62 14.09
C THR A 73 -11.29 -1.46 14.40
N LEU A 74 -10.87 -1.29 15.65
CA LEU A 74 -9.92 -0.24 16.03
C LEU A 74 -8.55 -0.44 15.36
N ILE A 75 -8.04 -1.67 15.32
CA ILE A 75 -6.78 -1.96 14.62
C ILE A 75 -6.89 -1.59 13.14
N LEU A 76 -7.98 -2.02 12.47
CA LEU A 76 -8.21 -1.68 11.06
C LEU A 76 -8.38 -0.18 10.84
N PHE A 77 -9.00 0.54 11.77
CA PHE A 77 -9.12 1.99 11.73
C PHE A 77 -7.75 2.68 11.79
N PHE A 78 -6.88 2.29 12.73
CA PHE A 78 -5.51 2.82 12.80
C PHE A 78 -4.69 2.45 11.56
N CYS A 79 -4.83 1.23 11.04
CA CYS A 79 -4.21 0.85 9.77
C CYS A 79 -4.70 1.74 8.62
N GLY A 80 -6.00 2.05 8.57
CA GLY A 80 -6.59 2.97 7.59
C GLY A 80 -5.97 4.36 7.67
N ILE A 81 -5.84 4.93 8.87
CA ILE A 81 -5.18 6.23 9.08
C ILE A 81 -3.74 6.19 8.55
N LEU A 82 -2.96 5.16 8.90
CA LEU A 82 -1.57 5.04 8.43
C LEU A 82 -1.48 4.96 6.91
N ILE A 83 -2.39 4.22 6.27
CA ILE A 83 -2.44 4.09 4.81
C ILE A 83 -2.80 5.43 4.16
N VAL A 84 -3.79 6.15 4.69
CA VAL A 84 -4.19 7.47 4.18
C VAL A 84 -3.05 8.48 4.33
N THR A 85 -2.38 8.52 5.49
CA THR A 85 -1.23 9.40 5.73
C THR A 85 -0.08 9.08 4.77
N ASN A 86 0.22 7.80 4.54
CA ASN A 86 1.24 7.40 3.57
C ASN A 86 0.90 7.90 2.16
N TRP A 87 -0.35 7.70 1.71
CA TRP A 87 -0.81 8.14 0.41
C TRP A 87 -0.83 9.65 0.25
N PHE A 88 -1.25 10.37 1.29
CA PHE A 88 -1.21 11.82 1.32
C PHE A 88 0.22 12.34 1.14
N THR A 89 1.16 11.78 1.89
CA THR A 89 2.58 12.15 1.80
C THR A 89 3.12 11.93 0.38
N TRP A 90 2.74 10.82 -0.27
CA TRP A 90 3.15 10.54 -1.64
C TRP A 90 2.55 11.51 -2.66
N ILE A 91 1.24 11.76 -2.63
CA ILE A 91 0.58 12.71 -3.54
C ILE A 91 1.14 14.11 -3.33
N TYR A 92 1.33 14.52 -2.08
CA TYR A 92 1.96 15.80 -1.73
C TYR A 92 3.36 15.92 -2.34
N ALA A 93 4.17 14.88 -2.27
CA ALA A 93 5.50 14.87 -2.89
C ALA A 93 5.42 14.95 -4.42
N VAL A 94 4.44 14.30 -5.06
CA VAL A 94 4.22 14.40 -6.50
C VAL A 94 3.84 15.83 -6.91
N VAL A 95 2.88 16.44 -6.20
CA VAL A 95 2.41 17.80 -6.49
C VAL A 95 3.49 18.85 -6.24
N THR A 96 4.33 18.67 -5.21
CA THR A 96 5.43 19.59 -4.88
C THR A 96 6.75 19.30 -5.64
N ASN A 97 6.74 18.41 -6.63
CA ASN A 97 7.92 17.97 -7.39
C ASN A 97 9.06 17.38 -6.52
N ARG A 98 8.76 16.88 -5.32
CA ARG A 98 9.68 16.19 -4.40
C ARG A 98 9.66 14.67 -4.56
N LEU A 99 9.52 14.18 -5.79
CA LEU A 99 9.42 12.74 -6.06
C LEU A 99 10.69 11.98 -5.66
N VAL A 100 11.86 12.62 -5.75
CA VAL A 100 13.14 12.04 -5.34
C VAL A 100 13.16 11.81 -3.83
N ASP A 101 12.76 12.81 -3.03
CA ASP A 101 12.67 12.71 -1.57
C ASP A 101 11.70 11.60 -1.15
N ALA A 102 10.53 11.52 -1.79
CA ALA A 102 9.57 10.44 -1.55
C ALA A 102 10.17 9.07 -1.87
N SER A 103 10.87 8.94 -3.00
CA SER A 103 11.49 7.68 -3.42
C SER A 103 12.54 7.20 -2.41
N PHE A 104 13.32 8.10 -1.81
CA PHE A 104 14.22 7.77 -0.71
C PHE A 104 13.47 7.20 0.50
N GLY A 105 12.33 7.80 0.86
CA GLY A 105 11.45 7.26 1.91
C GLY A 105 10.99 5.83 1.61
N TYR A 106 10.63 5.54 0.35
CA TYR A 106 10.26 4.18 -0.07
C TYR A 106 11.43 3.20 -0.09
N TYR A 107 12.68 3.65 -0.32
CA TYR A 107 13.86 2.80 -0.20
C TYR A 107 14.22 2.45 1.25
N ILE A 108 13.79 3.24 2.22
CA ILE A 108 13.93 2.92 3.65
C ILE A 108 12.90 1.85 4.09
N PHE A 109 11.77 1.74 3.39
CA PHE A 109 10.67 0.86 3.79
C PHE A 109 11.05 -0.63 3.93
N PRO A 110 11.85 -1.27 3.04
CA PRO A 110 12.29 -2.65 3.22
C PRO A 110 13.08 -2.88 4.51
N ILE A 111 13.93 -1.93 4.88
CA ILE A 111 14.74 -1.99 6.12
C ILE A 111 13.80 -1.98 7.33
N LEU A 112 12.86 -1.04 7.36
CA LEU A 112 11.85 -0.94 8.42
C LEU A 112 10.94 -2.18 8.47
N SER A 113 10.54 -2.70 7.31
CA SER A 113 9.69 -3.89 7.22
C SER A 113 10.38 -5.12 7.83
N VAL A 114 11.67 -5.32 7.53
CA VAL A 114 12.46 -6.43 8.10
C VAL A 114 12.68 -6.23 9.59
N PHE A 115 13.02 -5.01 10.01
CA PHE A 115 13.17 -4.65 11.42
C PHE A 115 11.91 -4.97 12.23
N PHE A 116 10.74 -4.57 11.73
CA PHE A 116 9.46 -4.89 12.37
C PHE A 116 9.11 -6.38 12.32
N GLY A 117 9.49 -7.09 11.24
CA GLY A 117 9.35 -8.56 11.19
C GLY A 117 10.15 -9.27 12.28
N ILE A 118 11.38 -8.83 12.55
CA ILE A 118 12.21 -9.41 13.61
C ILE A 118 11.62 -9.11 15.00
N ILE A 119 11.17 -7.88 15.25
CA ILE A 119 10.71 -7.46 16.59
C ILE A 119 9.31 -8.00 16.89
N PHE A 120 8.35 -7.81 15.99
CA PHE A 120 6.95 -8.10 16.25
C PHE A 120 6.54 -9.52 15.85
N LEU A 121 7.07 -10.03 14.72
CA LEU A 121 6.77 -11.38 14.23
C LEU A 121 7.78 -12.42 14.73
N LYS A 122 8.87 -12.01 15.39
CA LYS A 122 9.96 -12.87 15.88
C LYS A 122 10.55 -13.75 14.78
N GLU A 123 10.60 -13.23 13.55
CA GLU A 123 11.17 -13.96 12.43
C GLU A 123 12.67 -14.20 12.63
N SER A 124 13.11 -15.42 12.29
CA SER A 124 14.53 -15.74 12.30
C SER A 124 15.25 -14.95 11.21
N TYR A 125 16.36 -14.28 11.58
CA TYR A 125 17.15 -13.48 10.66
C TYR A 125 18.50 -14.14 10.38
N ASN A 126 18.92 -14.07 9.11
CA ASN A 126 20.26 -14.45 8.70
C ASN A 126 21.09 -13.18 8.58
N LYS A 127 22.25 -13.11 9.24
CA LYS A 127 23.16 -11.94 9.20
C LYS A 127 23.51 -11.52 7.76
N LYS A 128 23.58 -12.47 6.82
CA LYS A 128 23.80 -12.18 5.39
C LYS A 128 22.59 -11.51 4.72
N LYS A 129 21.37 -11.86 5.12
CA LYS A 129 20.14 -11.22 4.63
C LYS A 129 20.00 -9.82 5.19
N LEU A 130 20.40 -9.61 6.44
CA LEU A 130 20.42 -8.29 7.09
C LEU A 130 21.41 -7.33 6.43
N LEU A 131 22.57 -7.80 5.97
CA LEU A 131 23.55 -6.99 5.22
C LEU A 131 23.12 -6.67 3.78
N ALA A 132 22.23 -7.47 3.20
CA ALA A 132 21.76 -7.29 1.82
C ALA A 132 20.56 -6.33 1.72
N ILE A 133 19.95 -6.01 2.86
CA ILE A 133 18.85 -5.05 3.02
C ILE A 133 19.46 -3.70 3.41
#